data_AF-A0AAV1ADG5-F1
#
_entry.id   AF-A0AAV1ADG5-F1
#
_cell.length_a   1.000
_cell.length_b   1.000
_cell.length_c   1.000
_cell.angle_alpha   90.00
_cell.angle_beta   90.00
_cell.angle_gamma   90.00
#
_symmetry.space_group_name_H-M   'P 1'
#
loop_
_entity.id
_entity.type
_entity.pdbx_description
1 polymer ?
#
loop_
_entity_poly.entity_id
_entity_poly.type
_entity_poly.pdbx_seq_one_letter_code
_entity_poly.pdbx_strand_id
1 'polypeptide(L)'
;MSLDSLSSTSSTRSDAGSAPTDPVEILDRISTESSKWVDLNGRQLPPEWSMPDLVRAVIADDRIYNEGFLTFWYYDMMLQGQDAWLCEEILTFLDLINYVF
;
A
#
# COMPACT_ATOMS: atom_id res chain seq x y z
N MET A 1 -30.26 0.60 45.20
CA MET A 1 -29.63 -0.31 44.21
C MET A 1 -28.98 0.60 43.18
N SER A 2 -27.64 0.71 43.21
CA SER A 2 -26.88 1.59 42.32
C SER A 2 -26.53 0.83 41.05
N LEU A 3 -26.83 1.43 39.89
CA LEU A 3 -26.41 0.95 38.58
C LEU A 3 -25.11 1.67 38.23
N ASP A 4 -23.96 1.02 38.44
CA ASP A 4 -22.69 1.50 37.91
C ASP A 4 -22.68 1.32 36.39
N SER A 5 -22.63 2.44 35.68
CA SER A 5 -22.41 2.50 34.23
C SER A 5 -20.98 2.06 33.91
N LEU A 6 -20.83 0.81 33.45
CA LEU A 6 -19.59 0.34 32.85
C LEU A 6 -19.47 0.92 31.43
N SER A 7 -18.81 2.07 31.30
CA SER A 7 -18.28 2.52 30.02
C SER A 7 -17.17 1.54 29.59
N SER A 8 -17.53 0.58 28.76
CA SER A 8 -16.56 -0.24 28.02
C SER A 8 -15.84 0.66 27.03
N THR A 9 -14.66 1.17 27.41
CA THR A 9 -13.70 1.71 26.45
C THR A 9 -13.22 0.54 25.59
N SER A 10 -13.86 0.35 24.44
CA SER A 10 -13.33 -0.55 23.40
C SER A 10 -12.05 0.08 22.87
N SER A 11 -10.92 -0.39 23.39
CA SER A 11 -9.61 -0.02 22.89
C SER A 11 -9.40 -0.77 21.58
N THR A 12 -9.37 -0.06 20.45
CA THR A 12 -8.86 -0.62 19.21
C THR A 12 -7.39 -0.96 19.44
N ARG A 13 -7.05 -2.24 19.50
CA ARG A 13 -5.66 -2.69 19.53
C ARG A 13 -5.03 -2.22 18.21
N SER A 14 -4.15 -1.22 18.29
CA SER A 14 -3.43 -0.73 17.14
C SER A 14 -2.37 -1.76 16.77
N ASP A 15 -2.67 -2.64 15.81
CA ASP A 15 -1.69 -3.52 15.14
C ASP A 15 -0.89 -2.75 14.07
N ALA A 16 -0.84 -1.42 14.14
CA ALA A 16 -0.01 -0.59 13.29
C ALA A 16 1.48 -0.89 13.59
N GLY A 17 2.04 -1.86 12.86
CA GLY A 17 3.48 -2.10 12.84
C GLY A 17 4.18 -0.89 12.23
N SER A 18 5.27 -0.46 12.87
CA SER A 18 6.12 0.60 12.32
C SER A 18 6.58 0.24 10.92
N ALA A 19 6.71 1.25 10.06
CA ALA A 19 7.39 1.08 8.79
C ALA A 19 8.81 0.52 9.04
N PRO A 20 9.28 -0.45 8.23
CA PRO A 20 10.68 -0.84 8.24
C PRO A 20 11.60 0.36 8.00
N THR A 21 12.84 0.32 8.50
CA THR A 21 13.83 1.37 8.22
C THR A 21 14.58 1.16 6.92
N ASP A 22 14.53 -0.05 6.35
CA ASP A 22 15.17 -0.36 5.07
C ASP A 22 14.22 -0.01 3.90
N PRO A 23 14.60 0.91 3.00
CA PRO A 23 13.85 1.23 1.79
C PRO A 23 13.47 0.01 0.95
N VAL A 24 14.34 -1.00 0.89
CA VAL A 24 14.10 -2.23 0.13
C VAL A 24 12.98 -3.04 0.77
N GLU A 25 12.98 -3.16 2.09
CA GLU A 25 11.91 -3.86 2.83
C GLU A 25 10.58 -3.10 2.73
N ILE A 26 10.60 -1.75 2.80
CA ILE A 26 9.38 -0.95 2.60
C ILE A 26 8.79 -1.23 1.21
N LEU A 27 9.62 -1.18 0.17
CA LEU A 27 9.17 -1.42 -1.21
C LEU A 27 8.59 -2.82 -1.39
N ASP A 28 9.18 -3.84 -0.77
CA ASP A 28 8.70 -5.22 -0.83
C ASP A 28 7.31 -5.37 -0.18
N ARG A 29 7.08 -4.71 0.96
CA ARG A 29 5.77 -4.69 1.63
C ARG A 29 4.72 -3.97 0.81
N ILE A 30 5.06 -2.79 0.26
CA ILE A 30 4.17 -2.04 -0.63
C ILE A 30 3.82 -2.91 -1.86
N SER A 31 4.80 -3.59 -2.45
CA SER A 31 4.59 -4.45 -3.61
C SER A 31 3.67 -5.62 -3.28
N THR A 32 3.87 -6.27 -2.13
CA THR A 32 3.01 -7.37 -1.68
C THR A 32 1.56 -6.93 -1.52
N GLU A 33 1.32 -5.81 -0.85
CA GLU A 33 -0.03 -5.29 -0.65
C GLU A 33 -0.65 -4.79 -1.96
N SER A 34 0.15 -4.17 -2.83
CA SER A 34 -0.29 -3.78 -4.19
C SER A 34 -0.79 -4.98 -4.99
N SER A 35 -0.09 -6.14 -4.92
CA SER A 35 -0.52 -7.37 -5.59
C SER A 35 -1.92 -7.80 -5.16
N LYS A 36 -2.19 -7.77 -3.86
CA LYS A 36 -3.50 -8.10 -3.32
C LYS A 36 -4.59 -7.19 -3.87
N TRP A 37 -4.32 -5.89 -3.99
CA TRP A 37 -5.32 -4.94 -4.51
C TRP A 37 -5.53 -5.07 -6.02
N VAL A 38 -4.48 -5.34 -6.79
CA VAL A 38 -4.58 -5.65 -8.23
C VAL A 38 -5.47 -6.88 -8.44
N ASP A 39 -5.24 -7.95 -7.68
CA ASP A 39 -6.03 -9.18 -7.75
C ASP A 39 -7.50 -8.93 -7.38
N LEU A 40 -7.77 -8.19 -6.30
CA LEU A 40 -9.13 -7.86 -5.85
C LEU A 40 -9.91 -7.01 -6.87
N ASN A 41 -9.21 -6.21 -7.68
CA ASN A 41 -9.81 -5.40 -8.75
C ASN A 41 -9.93 -6.14 -10.09
N GLY A 42 -9.60 -7.44 -10.12
CA GLY A 42 -9.68 -8.26 -11.33
C GLY A 42 -8.73 -7.81 -12.44
N ARG A 43 -7.65 -7.10 -12.08
CA ARG A 43 -6.62 -6.63 -12.99
C ARG A 43 -5.53 -7.68 -13.10
N GLN A 44 -4.81 -7.67 -14.22
CA GLN A 44 -3.67 -8.55 -14.44
C GLN A 44 -2.44 -7.74 -14.82
N LEU A 45 -1.30 -8.15 -14.29
CA LEU A 45 -0.02 -7.59 -14.65
C LEU A 45 0.46 -8.20 -15.98
N PRO A 46 0.96 -7.40 -16.94
CA PRO A 46 1.59 -7.94 -18.13
C PRO A 46 2.76 -8.87 -17.78
N PRO A 47 3.00 -9.93 -18.57
CA PRO A 47 3.99 -10.96 -18.23
C PRO A 47 5.44 -10.45 -18.19
N GLU A 48 5.74 -9.31 -18.82
CA GLU A 48 7.05 -8.65 -18.79
C GLU A 48 7.30 -7.85 -17.50
N TRP A 49 6.27 -7.66 -16.68
CA TRP A 49 6.34 -6.83 -15.48
C TRP A 49 6.30 -7.68 -14.21
N SER A 50 7.09 -7.27 -13.21
CA SER A 50 6.92 -7.73 -11.83
C SER A 50 6.18 -6.68 -11.01
N MET A 51 5.50 -7.08 -9.93
CA MET A 51 4.80 -6.13 -9.05
C MET A 51 5.75 -5.08 -8.46
N PRO A 52 6.98 -5.43 -8.01
CA PRO A 52 7.97 -4.43 -7.64
C PRO A 52 8.30 -3.44 -8.76
N ASP A 53 8.42 -3.89 -10.02
CA ASP A 53 8.73 -2.98 -11.14
C ASP A 53 7.58 -2.01 -11.40
N LEU A 54 6.34 -2.48 -11.29
CA LEU A 54 5.15 -1.61 -11.35
C LEU A 54 5.17 -0.54 -10.27
N VAL A 55 5.40 -0.94 -9.01
CA VAL A 55 5.47 0.01 -7.89
C VAL A 55 6.62 1.01 -8.07
N ARG A 56 7.78 0.57 -8.55
CA ARG A 56 8.91 1.48 -8.85
C ARG A 56 8.56 2.49 -9.93
N ALA A 57 7.86 2.06 -10.98
CA ALA A 57 7.45 2.95 -12.06
C ALA A 57 6.47 4.03 -11.58
N VAL A 58 5.56 3.68 -10.66
CA VAL A 58 4.55 4.60 -10.10
C VAL A 58 5.15 5.57 -9.08
N ILE A 59 5.97 5.07 -8.13
CA ILE A 59 6.62 5.91 -7.11
C ILE A 59 7.69 6.83 -7.74
N ALA A 60 8.15 6.50 -8.95
CA ALA A 60 9.33 7.01 -9.64
C ALA A 60 10.64 6.64 -8.92
N ASP A 61 11.54 5.99 -9.67
CA ASP A 61 12.76 5.34 -9.18
C ASP A 61 13.70 6.29 -8.41
N ASP A 62 13.72 7.57 -8.77
CA ASP A 62 14.53 8.60 -8.12
C ASP A 62 14.03 8.97 -6.71
N ARG A 63 12.75 8.76 -6.42
CA ARG A 63 12.13 9.08 -5.12
C ARG A 63 12.17 7.95 -4.12
N ILE A 64 12.50 6.73 -4.57
CA ILE A 64 12.60 5.53 -3.71
C ILE A 64 13.73 5.70 -2.68
N TYR A 65 14.79 6.43 -3.01
CA TYR A 65 15.88 6.69 -2.07
C TYR A 65 15.56 7.78 -1.04
N ASN A 66 14.38 8.42 -1.13
CA ASN A 66 13.90 9.33 -0.10
C ASN A 66 13.09 8.54 0.93
N GLU A 67 13.72 8.21 2.06
CA GLU A 67 13.12 7.44 3.15
C GLU A 67 11.79 8.03 3.63
N GLY A 68 11.67 9.36 3.70
CA GLY A 68 10.43 10.03 4.12
C GLY A 68 9.29 9.83 3.12
N PHE A 69 9.61 9.79 1.83
CA PHE A 69 8.63 9.59 0.76
C PHE A 69 8.12 8.14 0.70
N LEU A 70 9.01 7.15 0.79
CA LEU A 70 8.59 5.73 0.85
C LEU A 70 7.79 5.43 2.11
N THR A 71 8.20 5.99 3.25
CA THR A 71 7.49 5.83 4.51
C THR A 71 6.08 6.43 4.45
N PHE A 72 5.91 7.57 3.78
CA PHE A 72 4.59 8.16 3.53
C PHE A 72 3.68 7.19 2.77
N TRP A 73 4.15 6.63 1.66
CA TRP A 73 3.38 5.68 0.86
C TRP A 73 3.06 4.38 1.60
N TYR A 74 4.00 3.89 2.39
CA TYR A 74 3.77 2.74 3.25
C TYR A 74 2.60 2.99 4.21
N TYR A 75 2.63 4.11 4.94
CA TYR A 75 1.56 4.40 5.90
C TYR A 75 0.23 4.71 5.21
N ASP A 76 0.23 5.42 4.08
CA ASP A 76 -0.97 5.67 3.30
C ASP A 76 -1.66 4.34 2.91
N MET A 77 -0.88 3.40 2.34
CA MET A 77 -1.38 2.09 1.94
C MET A 77 -1.83 1.23 3.11
N MET A 78 -1.08 1.20 4.22
CA MET A 78 -1.44 0.39 5.39
C MET A 78 -2.67 0.93 6.13
N LEU A 79 -2.92 2.24 6.09
CA LEU A 79 -4.04 2.87 6.79
C LEU A 79 -5.32 2.90 5.95
N GLN A 80 -5.20 3.21 4.66
CA GLN A 80 -6.34 3.38 3.76
C GLN A 80 -6.67 2.11 2.96
N GLY A 81 -5.73 1.15 2.87
CA GLY A 81 -5.93 -0.07 2.09
C GLY A 81 -6.20 0.26 0.61
N GLN A 82 -7.32 -0.22 0.08
CA GLN A 82 -7.73 0.03 -1.31
C GLN A 82 -7.97 1.52 -1.64
N ASP A 83 -8.30 2.34 -0.63
CA ASP A 83 -8.60 3.76 -0.79
C ASP A 83 -7.33 4.63 -0.70
N ALA A 84 -6.15 4.00 -0.65
CA ALA A 84 -4.87 4.68 -0.65
C ALA A 84 -4.60 5.33 -2.01
N TRP A 85 -3.98 6.52 -2.01
CA TRP A 85 -3.62 7.22 -3.24
C TRP A 85 -2.67 6.38 -4.11
N LEU A 86 -1.75 5.64 -3.48
CA LEU A 86 -0.85 4.77 -4.24
C LEU A 86 -1.60 3.63 -4.96
N CYS A 87 -2.68 3.11 -4.36
CA CYS A 87 -3.49 2.08 -5.00
C CYS A 87 -4.17 2.62 -6.27
N GLU A 88 -4.73 3.84 -6.22
CA GLU A 88 -5.35 4.47 -7.39
C GLU A 88 -4.33 4.71 -8.52
N GLU A 89 -3.15 5.23 -8.19
CA GLU A 89 -2.07 5.45 -9.15
C GLU A 89 -1.57 4.14 -9.78
N ILE A 90 -1.41 3.08 -8.97
CA ILE A 90 -1.03 1.74 -9.44
C ILE A 90 -2.06 1.19 -10.42
N LEU A 91 -3.35 1.24 -10.09
CA LEU A 91 -4.40 0.72 -10.97
C LEU A 91 -4.49 1.54 -12.27
N THR A 92 -4.33 2.86 -12.18
CA THR A 92 -4.33 3.75 -13.34
C THR A 92 -3.15 3.48 -14.28
N PHE A 93 -1.95 3.33 -13.73
CA PHE A 93 -0.78 3.00 -14.53
C PHE A 93 -0.89 1.58 -15.11
N LEU A 94 -1.45 0.64 -14.35
CA LEU A 94 -1.71 -0.71 -14.81
C LEU A 94 -2.67 -0.75 -16.01
N ASP A 95 -3.71 0.08 -15.99
CA ASP A 95 -4.64 0.24 -17.12
C ASP A 95 -3.93 0.83 -18.35
N LEU A 96 -3.03 1.79 -18.13
CA LEU A 96 -2.23 2.39 -19.20
C LEU A 96 -1.31 1.36 -19.87
N ILE A 97 -0.57 0.56 -19.09
CA ILE A 97 0.33 -0.43 -19.68
C ILE A 97 -0.44 -1.56 -20.37
N ASN A 98 -1.55 -2.05 -19.79
CA ASN A 98 -2.39 -3.05 -20.43
C ASN A 98 -3.12 -2.54 -21.69
N TYR A 99 -3.23 -1.22 -21.89
CA TYR A 99 -3.74 -0.66 -23.15
C TYR A 99 -2.68 -0.63 -24.26
N VAL A 100 -1.41 -0.49 -23.89
CA VAL A 100 -0.28 -0.41 -24.82
C VAL A 100 0.15 -1.81 -25.30
N PHE A 101 0.00 -2.83 -24.45
CA PHE A 101 0.26 -4.24 -24.76
C PHE A 101 -0.99 -4.95 -25.28
#